data_AF-A0A2E1TUV2-F1
#
_entry.id   AF-A0A2E1TUV2-F1
#
_cell.length_a   1.000
_cell.length_b   1.000
_cell.length_c   1.000
_cell.angle_alpha   90.00
_cell.angle_beta   90.00
_cell.angle_gamma   90.00
#
_symmetry.space_group_name_H-M   'P 1'
#
loop_
_entity.id
_entity.type
_entity.pdbx_description
1 polymer ?
#
loop_
_entity_poly.entity_id
_entity_poly.type
_entity_poly.pdbx_seq_one_letter_code
_entity_poly.pdbx_strand_id
1 'polypeptide(L)'
;MNQPVTPQQRLDRISEDGMCIGCGLCESIAGPDVVRMEVVENGYERPVVCGGLSHETVDRIMDLCPGTRVEGLPVALLDEKTQHDLVWGAYQSMLLGHASDPQVRHQGSTGGVLTALGQFLVETG
;
A
#
# COMPACT_ATOMS: atom_id res chain seq x y z
N MET A 1 -6.86 0.88 -35.37
CA MET A 1 -5.64 1.61 -34.94
C MET A 1 -5.80 1.87 -33.46
N ASN A 2 -5.08 1.16 -32.59
CA ASN A 2 -5.09 1.45 -31.15
C ASN A 2 -4.37 2.77 -30.93
N GLN A 3 -5.06 3.76 -30.37
CA GLN A 3 -4.43 4.98 -29.90
C GLN A 3 -3.44 4.65 -28.76
N PRO A 4 -2.32 5.37 -28.65
CA PRO A 4 -1.40 5.21 -27.54
C PRO A 4 -2.09 5.62 -26.22
N VAL A 5 -1.91 4.79 -25.19
CA VAL A 5 -2.48 5.01 -23.84
C VAL A 5 -1.86 6.25 -23.22
N THR A 6 -2.68 7.15 -22.66
CA THR A 6 -2.20 8.39 -22.03
C THR A 6 -1.54 8.14 -20.66
N PRO A 7 -0.71 9.06 -20.14
CA PRO A 7 -0.16 8.94 -18.78
C PRO A 7 -1.25 8.78 -17.71
N GLN A 8 -2.35 9.53 -17.82
CA GLN A 8 -3.48 9.43 -16.91
C GLN A 8 -4.11 8.04 -16.95
N GLN A 9 -4.43 7.51 -18.13
CA GLN A 9 -5.00 6.16 -18.27
C GLN A 9 -4.09 5.07 -17.67
N ARG A 10 -2.77 5.26 -17.72
CA ARG A 10 -1.81 4.33 -17.08
C ARG A 10 -1.87 4.39 -15.56
N LEU A 11 -2.00 5.59 -14.99
CA LEU A 11 -2.12 5.76 -13.53
C LEU A 11 -3.47 5.25 -13.03
N ASP A 12 -4.56 5.56 -13.75
CA ASP A 12 -5.93 5.19 -13.39
C ASP A 12 -6.10 3.67 -13.29
N ARG A 13 -5.41 2.91 -14.15
CA ARG A 13 -5.39 1.44 -14.10
C ARG A 13 -5.01 0.86 -12.74
N ILE A 14 -4.13 1.51 -11.98
CA ILE A 14 -3.76 1.03 -10.63
C ILE A 14 -5.00 0.97 -9.73
N SER A 15 -5.89 1.95 -9.85
CA SER A 15 -7.14 2.01 -9.09
C SER A 15 -8.21 1.12 -9.70
N GLU A 16 -8.36 1.13 -11.03
CA GLU A 16 -9.37 0.35 -11.75
C GLU A 16 -9.17 -1.16 -11.60
N ASP A 17 -7.91 -1.62 -11.58
CA ASP A 17 -7.55 -3.03 -11.40
C ASP A 17 -7.54 -3.44 -9.91
N GLY A 18 -7.94 -2.55 -8.99
CA GLY A 18 -8.05 -2.85 -7.56
C GLY A 18 -6.71 -2.96 -6.81
N MET A 19 -5.61 -2.50 -7.42
CA MET A 19 -4.26 -2.56 -6.82
C MET A 19 -3.97 -1.38 -5.87
N CYS A 20 -4.70 -0.28 -5.99
CA CYS A 20 -4.48 0.92 -5.17
C CYS A 20 -4.84 0.71 -3.70
N ILE A 21 -3.85 0.81 -2.82
CA ILE A 21 -4.01 0.73 -1.35
C ILE A 21 -4.18 2.10 -0.66
N GLY A 22 -4.29 3.19 -1.42
CA GLY A 22 -4.48 4.53 -0.86
C GLY A 22 -3.26 5.12 -0.11
N CYS A 23 -2.04 4.72 -0.48
CA CYS A 23 -0.82 5.14 0.24
C CYS A 23 -0.34 6.58 -0.01
N GLY A 24 -0.86 7.27 -1.03
CA GLY A 24 -0.46 8.64 -1.37
C GLY A 24 0.90 8.83 -2.06
N LEU A 25 1.61 7.74 -2.38
CA LEU A 25 2.93 7.82 -3.03
C LEU A 25 2.91 8.58 -4.37
N CYS A 26 1.86 8.39 -5.17
CA CYS A 26 1.71 9.03 -6.47
C CYS A 26 1.62 10.56 -6.38
N GLU A 27 0.85 11.08 -5.42
CA GLU A 27 0.83 12.52 -5.10
C GLU A 27 2.22 12.99 -4.64
N SER A 28 2.90 12.23 -3.77
CA SER A 28 4.24 12.59 -3.30
C SER A 28 5.28 12.67 -4.43
N ILE A 29 5.16 11.86 -5.48
CA ILE A 29 6.09 11.85 -6.62
C ILE A 29 5.73 12.92 -7.66
N ALA A 30 4.44 13.06 -8.00
CA ALA A 30 3.98 13.97 -9.05
C ALA A 30 3.78 15.41 -8.55
N GLY A 31 3.59 15.60 -7.24
CA GLY A 31 3.20 16.85 -6.61
C GLY A 31 1.67 17.04 -6.59
N PRO A 32 1.14 17.74 -5.57
CA PRO A 32 -0.31 17.91 -5.33
C PRO A 32 -1.05 18.79 -6.36
N ASP A 33 -0.30 19.44 -7.26
CA ASP A 33 -0.82 20.21 -8.40
C ASP A 33 -0.95 19.35 -9.66
N VAL A 34 -0.44 18.12 -9.65
CA VAL A 34 -0.47 17.19 -10.80
C VAL A 34 -1.31 15.96 -10.50
N VAL A 35 -1.11 15.35 -9.33
CA VAL A 35 -1.91 14.24 -8.82
C VAL A 35 -2.28 14.55 -7.38
N ARG A 36 -3.55 14.41 -7.04
CA ARG A 36 -4.05 14.59 -5.67
C ARG A 36 -4.78 13.35 -5.19
N MET A 37 -4.55 12.95 -3.96
CA MET A 37 -5.35 11.95 -3.27
C MET A 37 -6.67 12.60 -2.84
N GLU A 38 -7.77 12.09 -3.37
CA GLU A 38 -9.11 12.55 -3.03
C GLU A 38 -10.01 11.36 -2.69
N VAL A 39 -10.96 11.57 -1.77
CA VAL A 39 -12.02 10.60 -1.52
C VAL A 39 -12.95 10.62 -2.73
N VAL A 40 -12.96 9.53 -3.51
CA VAL A 40 -13.83 9.40 -4.68
C VAL A 40 -15.19 8.80 -4.29
N GLU A 41 -16.10 8.69 -5.25
CA GLU A 41 -17.50 8.30 -5.01
C GLU A 41 -17.67 6.96 -4.26
N ASN A 42 -16.71 6.03 -4.41
CA ASN A 42 -16.73 4.75 -3.70
C ASN A 42 -16.29 4.85 -2.22
N GLY A 43 -15.99 6.05 -1.71
CA GLY A 43 -15.61 6.32 -0.32
C GLY A 43 -14.14 6.05 0.00
N TYR A 44 -13.33 5.62 -0.96
CA TYR A 44 -11.90 5.40 -0.77
C TYR A 44 -11.08 6.59 -1.30
N GLU A 45 -9.95 6.85 -0.67
CA GLU A 45 -8.95 7.78 -1.24
C GLU A 45 -8.26 7.16 -2.46
N ARG A 46 -8.30 7.88 -3.58
CA ARG A 46 -7.70 7.49 -4.85
C ARG A 46 -6.97 8.67 -5.48
N PRO A 47 -5.93 8.42 -6.29
CA PRO A 47 -5.27 9.48 -7.04
C PRO A 47 -6.19 10.03 -8.13
N VAL A 48 -6.27 11.35 -8.20
CA VAL A 48 -6.97 12.12 -9.23
C VAL A 48 -5.94 12.99 -9.95
N VAL A 49 -5.86 12.87 -11.28
CA VAL A 49 -4.99 13.71 -12.09
C VAL A 49 -5.62 15.09 -12.26
N CYS A 50 -4.98 16.11 -11.71
CA CYS A 50 -5.45 17.49 -11.71
C CYS A 50 -4.57 18.45 -12.53
N GLY A 51 -3.42 17.98 -13.01
CA GLY A 51 -2.48 18.77 -13.81
C GLY A 51 -1.79 17.97 -14.92
N GLY A 52 -0.71 18.54 -15.47
CA GLY A 52 0.04 17.94 -16.57
C GLY A 52 0.87 16.74 -16.12
N LEU A 53 0.36 15.52 -16.36
CA LEU A 53 1.04 14.27 -16.04
C LEU A 53 1.84 13.75 -17.23
N SER A 54 3.13 13.48 -17.04
CA SER A 54 4.03 12.93 -18.07
C SER A 54 4.17 11.41 -17.96
N HIS A 55 4.57 10.75 -19.05
CA HIS A 55 4.90 9.33 -19.02
C HIS A 55 6.05 9.00 -18.05
N GLU A 56 7.08 9.85 -18.02
CA GLU A 56 8.24 9.70 -17.14
C GLU A 56 7.84 9.72 -15.66
N THR A 57 6.95 10.62 -15.26
CA THR A 57 6.45 10.67 -13.88
C THR A 57 5.67 9.40 -13.55
N VAL A 58 4.85 8.90 -14.48
CA VAL A 58 4.12 7.63 -14.28
C VAL A 58 5.09 6.45 -14.19
N ASP A 59 6.17 6.42 -14.96
CA ASP A 59 7.19 5.36 -14.88
C ASP A 59 7.80 5.32 -13.47
N ARG A 60 8.18 6.49 -12.93
CA ARG A 60 8.70 6.61 -11.55
C ARG A 60 7.67 6.17 -10.50
N ILE A 61 6.39 6.45 -10.71
CA ILE A 61 5.31 5.99 -9.82
C ILE A 61 5.20 4.46 -9.89
N MET A 62 5.16 3.89 -11.09
CA MET A 62 5.04 2.43 -11.29
C MET A 62 6.23 1.66 -10.72
N ASP A 63 7.41 2.26 -10.73
CA ASP A 63 8.62 1.67 -10.16
C ASP A 63 8.62 1.58 -8.63
N LEU A 64 7.77 2.36 -7.96
CA LEU A 64 7.73 2.47 -6.51
C LEU A 64 6.36 2.11 -5.91
N CYS A 65 5.32 2.00 -6.74
CA CYS A 65 3.96 1.77 -6.29
C CYS A 65 3.85 0.38 -5.63
N PRO A 66 3.48 0.30 -4.35
CA PRO A 66 3.34 -0.99 -3.65
C PRO A 66 2.19 -1.85 -4.21
N GLY A 67 1.25 -1.25 -4.93
CA GLY A 67 0.17 -1.97 -5.60
C GLY A 67 0.62 -2.70 -6.87
N THR A 68 1.59 -2.16 -7.60
CA THR A 68 2.09 -2.75 -8.87
C THR A 68 3.39 -3.53 -8.68
N ARG A 69 4.11 -3.28 -7.59
CA ARG A 69 5.39 -3.92 -7.26
C ARG A 69 5.22 -4.75 -5.99
N VAL A 70 4.59 -5.92 -6.12
CA VAL A 70 4.47 -6.90 -5.04
C VAL A 70 5.59 -7.93 -5.20
N GLU A 71 6.79 -7.55 -4.80
CA GLU A 71 7.98 -8.39 -4.88
C GLU A 71 8.27 -9.05 -3.53
N GLY A 72 8.74 -10.29 -3.57
CA GLY A 72 9.20 -11.01 -2.38
C GLY A 72 10.59 -10.56 -1.91
N LEU A 73 11.15 -11.28 -0.95
CA LEU A 73 12.50 -11.02 -0.45
C LEU A 73 13.53 -11.04 -1.61
N PRO A 74 14.35 -9.99 -1.80
CA PRO A 74 15.38 -9.97 -2.83
C PRO A 74 16.29 -11.20 -2.78
N VAL A 75 16.65 -11.75 -3.95
CA VAL A 75 17.47 -12.97 -4.05
C VAL A 75 18.79 -12.85 -3.28
N ALA A 76 19.40 -11.66 -3.27
CA ALA A 76 20.64 -11.39 -2.54
C ALA A 76 20.49 -11.43 -1.01
N LEU A 77 19.25 -11.39 -0.49
CA LEU A 77 18.92 -11.49 0.93
C LEU A 77 18.43 -12.88 1.33
N LEU A 78 18.41 -13.84 0.38
CA LEU A 78 18.15 -15.24 0.69
C LEU A 78 19.39 -15.84 1.34
N ASP A 79 19.17 -16.52 2.45
CA ASP A 79 20.18 -17.24 3.21
C ASP A 79 19.70 -18.65 3.57
N GLU A 80 20.54 -19.43 4.23
CA GLU A 80 20.22 -20.80 4.65
C GLU A 80 19.05 -20.89 5.64
N LYS A 81 18.67 -19.78 6.26
CA LYS A 81 17.54 -19.72 7.21
C LYS A 81 16.23 -19.31 6.53
N THR A 82 16.29 -18.88 5.28
CA THR A 82 15.12 -18.47 4.53
C THR A 82 14.22 -19.66 4.25
N GLN A 83 12.96 -19.53 4.63
CA GLN A 83 11.93 -20.52 4.38
C GLN A 83 11.13 -20.15 3.13
N HIS A 84 10.46 -21.12 2.54
CA HIS A 84 9.62 -20.91 1.35
C HIS A 84 8.21 -21.45 1.59
N ASP A 85 7.22 -20.58 1.43
CA ASP A 85 5.80 -20.93 1.47
C ASP A 85 5.21 -20.91 0.05
N LEU A 86 4.21 -21.76 -0.20
CA LEU A 86 3.59 -21.86 -1.53
C LEU A 86 2.77 -20.62 -1.92
N VAL A 87 2.23 -19.90 -0.94
CA VAL A 87 1.42 -18.69 -1.14
C VAL A 87 2.28 -17.44 -1.01
N TRP A 88 3.13 -17.38 0.01
CA TRP A 88 3.86 -16.16 0.36
C TRP A 88 5.27 -16.06 -0.24
N GLY A 89 5.79 -17.15 -0.81
CA GLY A 89 7.14 -17.20 -1.35
C GLY A 89 8.20 -17.24 -0.25
N ALA A 90 9.36 -16.62 -0.49
CA ALA A 90 10.49 -16.60 0.44
C ALA A 90 10.26 -15.68 1.65
N TYR A 91 10.48 -16.19 2.85
CA TYR A 91 10.31 -15.45 4.10
C TYR A 91 11.34 -15.86 5.17
N GLN A 92 11.65 -14.94 6.08
CA GLN A 92 12.57 -15.18 7.19
C GLN A 92 11.85 -15.70 8.43
N SER A 93 10.71 -15.09 8.78
CA SER A 93 9.83 -15.53 9.86
C SER A 93 8.40 -15.07 9.60
N MET A 94 7.42 -15.80 10.13
CA MET A 94 6.02 -15.40 10.19
C MET A 94 5.61 -15.36 11.65
N LEU A 95 5.07 -14.23 12.09
CA LEU A 95 4.71 -13.98 13.49
C LEU A 95 3.26 -13.53 13.56
N LEU A 96 2.56 -13.98 14.60
CA LEU A 96 1.21 -13.52 14.92
C LEU A 96 1.25 -12.73 16.23
N GLY A 97 0.87 -11.45 16.17
CA GLY A 97 0.77 -10.56 17.31
C GLY A 97 -0.68 -10.20 17.62
N HIS A 98 -0.99 -10.00 18.90
CA HIS A 98 -2.30 -9.53 19.36
C HIS A 98 -2.16 -8.84 20.74
N ALA A 99 -3.19 -8.11 21.18
CA ALA A 99 -3.24 -7.53 22.51
C ALA A 99 -3.09 -8.60 23.60
N SER A 100 -2.34 -8.28 24.66
CA SER A 100 -2.16 -9.17 25.81
C SER A 100 -3.42 -9.28 26.68
N ASP A 101 -4.20 -8.21 26.76
CA ASP A 101 -5.51 -8.21 27.43
C ASP A 101 -6.50 -9.11 26.64
N PRO A 102 -7.08 -10.15 27.27
CA PRO A 102 -7.97 -11.08 26.58
C PRO A 102 -9.26 -10.43 26.05
N GLN A 103 -9.81 -9.44 26.75
CA GLN A 103 -11.02 -8.77 26.32
C GLN A 103 -10.73 -7.93 25.08
N VAL A 104 -9.66 -7.14 25.10
CA VAL A 104 -9.21 -6.33 23.96
C VAL A 104 -8.86 -7.21 22.77
N ARG A 105 -8.16 -8.33 22.98
CA ARG A 105 -7.83 -9.29 21.92
C ARG A 105 -9.06 -9.81 21.19
N HIS A 106 -10.09 -10.22 21.92
CA HIS A 106 -11.23 -10.93 21.35
C HIS A 106 -12.36 -10.01 20.89
N GLN A 107 -12.45 -8.79 21.42
CA GLN A 107 -13.45 -7.80 21.01
C GLN A 107 -12.89 -6.79 20.00
N GLY A 108 -11.58 -6.54 20.01
CA GLY A 108 -10.93 -5.59 19.11
C GLY A 108 -10.66 -6.15 17.72
N SER A 109 -10.77 -5.30 16.71
CA SER A 109 -10.32 -5.64 15.35
C SER A 109 -8.81 -5.90 15.30
N THR A 110 -8.36 -6.74 14.37
CA THR A 110 -6.93 -7.10 14.18
C THR A 110 -6.28 -7.56 15.50
N GLY A 111 -6.99 -8.36 16.30
CA GLY A 111 -6.51 -8.85 17.60
C GLY A 111 -6.33 -7.76 18.65
N GLY A 112 -6.98 -6.61 18.49
CA GLY A 112 -7.02 -5.53 19.48
C GLY A 112 -5.76 -4.66 19.57
N VAL A 113 -4.82 -4.78 18.62
CA VAL A 113 -3.53 -4.07 18.67
C VAL A 113 -3.70 -2.55 18.75
N LEU A 114 -4.55 -1.97 17.90
CA LEU A 114 -4.79 -0.51 17.90
C LEU A 114 -5.49 -0.05 19.19
N THR A 115 -6.42 -0.84 19.72
CA THR A 115 -7.08 -0.55 21.00
C THR A 115 -6.08 -0.55 22.14
N ALA A 116 -5.22 -1.56 22.23
CA ALA A 116 -4.20 -1.65 23.27
C ALA A 116 -3.20 -0.48 23.19
N LEU A 117 -2.78 -0.09 21.97
CA LEU A 117 -1.92 1.07 21.78
C LEU A 117 -2.61 2.38 22.19
N GLY A 118 -3.89 2.54 21.83
CA GLY A 118 -4.68 3.71 22.23
C GLY A 118 -4.86 3.82 23.74
N GLN A 119 -5.14 2.71 24.43
CA GLN A 119 -5.20 2.65 25.88
C GLN A 119 -3.88 3.11 26.52
N PHE A 120 -2.76 2.56 26.06
CA PHE A 120 -1.43 2.93 26.55
C PHE A 120 -1.14 4.43 26.39
N LEU A 121 -1.47 5.02 25.24
CA LEU A 121 -1.28 6.45 24.99
C LEU A 121 -2.13 7.32 25.92
N VAL A 122 -3.36 6.91 26.24
CA VAL A 122 -4.23 7.63 27.18
C VAL A 122 -3.72 7.49 28.63
N GLU A 123 -3.20 6.33 29.00
CA GLU A 123 -2.73 6.04 30.36
C GLU A 123 -1.38 6.69 30.69
N THR A 124 -0.51 6.87 29.70
CA THR A 124 0.88 7.33 29.89
C THR A 124 1.20 8.70 29.31
N GLY A 125 0.26 9.30 28.55
CA GLY A 125 0.42 10.57 27.84
C GLY A 125 0.21 11.82 28.68
#